data_AF-A0A962D544-F1
#
_entry.id   AF-A0A962D544-F1
#
_cell.length_a   1.000
_cell.length_b   1.000
_cell.length_c   1.000
_cell.angle_alpha   90.00
_cell.angle_beta   90.00
_cell.angle_gamma   90.00
#
_symmetry.space_group_name_H-M   'P 1'
#
loop_
_entity.id
_entity.type
_entity.pdbx_description
1 polymer ?
#
loop_
_entity_poly.entity_id
_entity_poly.type
_entity_poly.pdbx_seq_one_letter_code
_entity_poly.pdbx_strand_id
1 'polypeptide(L)'
;MAIPASAQMRITEWMYSGGDGEFIELTNVGGDAISLAGWTYDDDSADPTQGFDLSALGVVQPGESVVLTEIDAELFRGNYNLCSGVKILGGYSNNLGRADQINLFDAADQLVDRLTYGDQTFPGTIRTQDASGWVSAAGLGLDDVAQWTLSTVGDAEGSLAGSNGNPASPGRSTRATVPYDPCANGGVLRITEYMYSGTDGEFIEFSNTGNAPLNVVGWSYSDSARLVGDVDLSAYAIIQPGESVILTESSASDFRQAWGLCEGTKVIGGLSSNLGRSDEINLYDAQGNAIDQLTYGDQSFPGTIR
;
A
#
# COMPACT_ATOMS: atom_id res chain seq x y z
N MET A 1 -7.70 -15.61 -13.32
CA MET A 1 -7.72 -14.55 -14.35
C MET A 1 -7.12 -13.34 -13.68
N ALA A 2 -5.99 -12.83 -14.18
CA ALA A 2 -5.38 -11.64 -13.59
C ALA A 2 -6.34 -10.47 -13.74
N ILE A 3 -6.57 -9.72 -12.66
CA ILE A 3 -7.30 -8.46 -12.71
C ILE A 3 -6.47 -7.51 -13.58
N PRO A 4 -7.04 -6.83 -14.59
CA PRO A 4 -6.26 -5.92 -15.43
C PRO A 4 -5.62 -4.82 -14.57
N ALA A 5 -4.42 -4.35 -14.92
CA ALA A 5 -3.70 -3.34 -14.15
C ALA A 5 -4.51 -2.06 -13.93
N SER A 6 -5.42 -1.71 -14.85
CA SER A 6 -6.35 -0.61 -14.62
C SER A 6 -7.24 -0.87 -13.40
N ALA A 7 -7.82 -2.07 -13.29
CA ALA A 7 -8.67 -2.48 -12.18
C ALA A 7 -7.93 -2.67 -10.82
N GLN A 8 -6.68 -2.22 -10.69
CA GLN A 8 -5.92 -2.18 -9.45
C GLN A 8 -5.85 -0.78 -8.84
N MET A 9 -6.08 0.30 -9.61
CA MET A 9 -6.30 1.63 -9.02
C MET A 9 -7.75 1.74 -8.56
N ARG A 10 -7.96 2.13 -7.31
CA ARG A 10 -9.29 2.22 -6.69
C ARG A 10 -9.49 3.52 -5.94
N ILE A 11 -10.71 4.04 -5.99
CA ILE A 11 -11.14 5.15 -5.13
C ILE A 11 -11.25 4.58 -3.72
N THR A 12 -10.51 5.15 -2.77
CA THR A 12 -10.43 4.64 -1.40
C THR A 12 -10.94 5.62 -0.36
N GLU A 13 -10.85 6.92 -0.65
CA GLU A 13 -11.27 7.97 0.26
C GLU A 13 -11.77 9.18 -0.53
N TRP A 14 -12.77 9.90 -0.01
CA TRP A 14 -13.20 11.17 -0.57
C TRP A 14 -13.85 12.07 0.48
N MET A 15 -13.76 13.38 0.30
CA MET A 15 -14.40 14.40 1.13
C MET A 15 -14.80 15.56 0.24
N TYR A 16 -16.00 16.12 0.42
CA TYR A 16 -16.40 17.36 -0.24
C TYR A 16 -16.55 18.52 0.74
N SER A 17 -16.33 19.74 0.29
CA SER A 17 -16.52 20.96 1.11
C SER A 17 -15.76 20.94 2.46
N GLY A 18 -14.60 20.27 2.53
CA GLY A 18 -13.78 20.20 3.75
C GLY A 18 -12.94 21.47 3.96
N GLY A 19 -12.91 22.00 5.18
CA GLY A 19 -12.07 23.15 5.56
C GLY A 19 -10.56 22.90 5.43
N ASP A 20 -10.13 21.65 5.58
CA ASP A 20 -8.75 21.17 5.36
C ASP A 20 -8.45 20.86 3.88
N GLY A 21 -9.44 20.99 3.00
CA GLY A 21 -9.35 20.69 1.58
C GLY A 21 -10.32 19.57 1.19
N GLU A 22 -11.11 19.82 0.15
CA GLU A 22 -11.81 18.78 -0.59
C GLU A 22 -10.80 17.90 -1.33
N PHE A 23 -11.02 16.59 -1.34
CA PHE A 23 -10.09 15.67 -1.97
C PHE A 23 -10.71 14.33 -2.36
N ILE A 24 -9.98 13.63 -3.24
CA ILE A 24 -10.16 12.23 -3.60
C ILE A 24 -8.83 11.52 -3.39
N GLU A 25 -8.87 10.33 -2.81
CA GLU A 25 -7.74 9.42 -2.74
C GLU A 25 -7.95 8.24 -3.68
N LEU A 26 -6.88 7.91 -4.40
CA LEU A 26 -6.78 6.69 -5.20
C LEU A 26 -5.63 5.82 -4.65
N THR A 27 -5.88 4.53 -4.47
CA THR A 27 -4.85 3.57 -4.02
C THR A 27 -4.60 2.51 -5.07
N ASN A 28 -3.33 2.15 -5.28
CA ASN A 28 -2.97 0.93 -5.99
C ASN A 28 -3.14 -0.28 -5.05
N VAL A 29 -4.23 -1.02 -5.21
CA VAL A 29 -4.52 -2.22 -4.41
C VAL A 29 -3.96 -3.50 -5.03
N GLY A 30 -3.26 -3.40 -6.17
CA GLY A 30 -2.60 -4.49 -6.86
C GLY A 30 -1.16 -4.72 -6.41
N GLY A 31 -0.55 -5.78 -6.94
CA GLY A 31 0.85 -6.15 -6.68
C GLY A 31 1.85 -5.59 -7.69
N ASP A 32 1.40 -4.89 -8.73
CA ASP A 32 2.24 -4.32 -9.78
C ASP A 32 2.21 -2.79 -9.75
N ALA A 33 3.31 -2.14 -10.12
CA ALA A 33 3.35 -0.68 -10.24
C ALA A 33 2.53 -0.19 -11.45
N ILE A 34 1.80 0.91 -11.29
CA ILE A 34 0.88 1.45 -12.30
C ILE A 34 1.35 2.84 -12.72
N SER A 35 1.52 3.08 -14.02
CA SER A 35 1.75 4.43 -14.53
C SER A 35 0.42 5.14 -14.79
N LEU A 36 0.25 6.33 -14.22
CA LEU A 36 -0.91 7.21 -14.46
C LEU A 36 -0.71 8.15 -15.66
N ALA A 37 0.30 7.90 -16.50
CA ALA A 37 0.50 8.69 -17.72
C ALA A 37 -0.72 8.57 -18.65
N GLY A 38 -1.35 9.70 -18.95
CA GLY A 38 -2.57 9.79 -19.77
C GLY A 38 -3.87 9.44 -19.05
N TRP A 39 -3.84 9.10 -17.76
CA TRP A 39 -5.06 8.86 -16.98
C TRP A 39 -5.75 10.17 -16.62
N THR A 40 -7.07 10.13 -16.49
CA THR A 40 -7.87 11.32 -16.14
C THR A 40 -8.87 11.02 -15.02
N TYR A 41 -9.20 12.07 -14.26
CA TYR A 41 -10.30 12.09 -13.30
C TYR A 41 -11.38 13.06 -13.78
N ASP A 42 -12.64 12.69 -13.66
CA ASP A 42 -13.76 13.61 -13.89
C ASP A 42 -14.89 13.42 -12.86
N ASP A 43 -15.70 14.46 -12.67
CA ASP A 43 -16.84 14.47 -11.74
C ASP A 43 -18.13 13.95 -12.40
N ASP A 44 -19.31 14.49 -12.07
CA ASP A 44 -20.64 14.15 -12.64
C ASP A 44 -20.71 14.15 -14.18
N SER A 45 -19.84 14.90 -14.85
CA SER A 45 -19.79 14.95 -16.31
C SER A 45 -19.37 13.61 -16.93
N ALA A 46 -18.54 12.84 -16.21
CA ALA A 46 -18.02 11.53 -16.59
C ALA A 46 -17.40 11.49 -17.99
N ASP A 47 -16.73 12.57 -18.40
CA ASP A 47 -16.11 12.76 -19.71
C ASP A 47 -14.57 12.75 -19.59
N PRO A 48 -13.89 11.66 -20.00
CA PRO A 48 -12.42 11.57 -19.93
C PRO A 48 -11.72 12.64 -20.78
N THR A 49 -12.38 13.25 -21.76
CA THR A 49 -11.80 14.29 -22.62
C THR A 49 -11.79 15.68 -21.95
N GLN A 50 -12.58 15.85 -20.89
CA GLN A 50 -12.65 17.07 -20.08
C GLN A 50 -12.07 16.88 -18.67
N GLY A 51 -11.75 15.64 -18.31
CA GLY A 51 -11.18 15.28 -17.03
C GLY A 51 -9.81 15.91 -16.77
N PHE A 52 -9.48 16.02 -15.49
CA PHE A 52 -8.20 16.48 -15.00
C PHE A 52 -7.10 15.42 -15.23
N ASP A 53 -5.96 15.85 -15.80
CA ASP A 53 -4.83 14.97 -16.13
C ASP A 53 -4.06 14.53 -14.87
N LEU A 54 -3.92 13.21 -14.70
CA LEU A 54 -3.25 12.59 -13.56
C LEU A 54 -1.78 12.25 -13.83
N SER A 55 -1.27 12.53 -15.03
CA SER A 55 0.08 12.15 -15.46
C SER A 55 1.18 12.64 -14.52
N ALA A 56 0.98 13.78 -13.84
CA ALA A 56 1.94 14.35 -12.92
C ALA A 56 2.14 13.52 -11.62
N LEU A 57 1.23 12.59 -11.30
CA LEU A 57 1.42 11.61 -10.22
C LEU A 57 2.44 10.51 -10.58
N GLY A 58 2.71 10.32 -11.88
CA GLY A 58 3.73 9.39 -12.37
C GLY A 58 3.36 7.92 -12.14
N VAL A 59 4.31 7.15 -11.59
CA VAL A 59 4.13 5.72 -11.30
C VAL A 59 3.69 5.56 -9.85
N VAL A 60 2.60 4.86 -9.60
CA VAL A 60 2.07 4.50 -8.28
C VAL A 60 2.48 3.07 -7.95
N GLN A 61 3.27 2.91 -6.90
CA GLN A 61 3.78 1.61 -6.45
C GLN A 61 2.66 0.75 -5.84
N PRO A 62 2.83 -0.58 -5.75
CA PRO A 62 1.92 -1.44 -5.00
C PRO A 62 1.69 -0.91 -3.57
N GLY A 63 0.43 -0.75 -3.18
CA GLY A 63 0.04 -0.23 -1.86
C GLY A 63 0.15 1.29 -1.68
N GLU A 64 0.66 2.03 -2.66
CA GLU A 64 0.76 3.48 -2.59
C GLU A 64 -0.60 4.15 -2.85
N SER A 65 -0.92 5.16 -2.04
CA SER A 65 -2.03 6.09 -2.27
C SER A 65 -1.54 7.41 -2.87
N VAL A 66 -2.40 8.01 -3.70
CA VAL A 66 -2.22 9.35 -4.27
C VAL A 66 -3.46 10.19 -3.99
N VAL A 67 -3.26 11.50 -3.82
CA VAL A 67 -4.34 12.44 -3.48
C VAL A 67 -4.52 13.48 -4.58
N LEU A 68 -5.78 13.76 -4.90
CA LEU A 68 -6.19 14.91 -5.70
C LEU A 68 -6.94 15.86 -4.78
N THR A 69 -6.58 17.14 -4.77
CA THR A 69 -7.27 18.16 -3.96
C THR A 69 -7.47 19.47 -4.72
N GLU A 70 -8.56 20.18 -4.44
CA GLU A 70 -8.85 21.47 -5.08
C GLU A 70 -7.94 22.59 -4.59
N ILE A 71 -7.40 22.46 -3.38
CA ILE A 71 -6.50 23.45 -2.80
C ILE A 71 -5.06 23.22 -3.27
N ASP A 72 -4.16 24.13 -2.92
CA ASP A 72 -2.73 23.94 -3.18
C ASP A 72 -2.20 22.66 -2.50
N ALA A 73 -1.39 21.90 -3.22
CA ALA A 73 -0.89 20.60 -2.74
C ALA A 73 -0.04 20.73 -1.47
N GLU A 74 0.74 21.80 -1.32
CA GLU A 74 1.54 22.03 -0.11
C GLU A 74 0.68 22.49 1.06
N LEU A 75 -0.38 23.26 0.79
CA LEU A 75 -1.36 23.61 1.82
C LEU A 75 -2.08 22.35 2.35
N PHE A 76 -2.58 21.47 1.46
CA PHE A 76 -3.21 20.22 1.86
C PHE A 76 -2.26 19.33 2.66
N ARG A 77 -1.02 19.18 2.17
CA ARG A 77 0.04 18.46 2.88
C ARG A 77 0.25 18.99 4.29
N GLY A 78 0.30 20.31 4.45
CA GLY A 78 0.40 20.97 5.75
C GLY A 78 -0.82 20.72 6.64
N ASN A 79 -2.02 20.78 6.08
CA ASN A 79 -3.27 20.61 6.83
C ASN A 79 -3.35 19.23 7.51
N TYR A 80 -2.91 18.17 6.83
CA TYR A 80 -2.91 16.79 7.34
C TYR A 80 -1.54 16.30 7.86
N ASN A 81 -0.53 17.19 7.89
CA ASN A 81 0.84 16.85 8.31
C ASN A 81 1.41 15.63 7.56
N LEU A 82 1.21 15.58 6.24
CA LEU A 82 1.69 14.51 5.38
C LEU A 82 3.17 14.71 5.03
N CYS A 83 3.91 13.61 4.92
CA CYS A 83 5.32 13.67 4.50
C CYS A 83 5.44 13.99 3.00
N SER A 84 6.64 14.39 2.58
CA SER A 84 6.91 14.80 1.19
C SER A 84 6.80 13.65 0.18
N GLY A 85 6.81 12.39 0.63
CA GLY A 85 6.63 11.24 -0.27
C GLY A 85 5.17 10.95 -0.61
N VAL A 86 4.19 11.57 0.06
CA VAL A 86 2.78 11.49 -0.38
C VAL A 86 2.63 12.34 -1.64
N LYS A 87 2.20 11.68 -2.72
CA LYS A 87 1.93 12.30 -4.02
C LYS A 87 0.58 12.99 -3.98
N ILE A 88 0.58 14.29 -4.26
CA ILE A 88 -0.60 15.14 -4.19
C ILE A 88 -0.62 16.01 -5.44
N LEU A 89 -1.74 16.00 -6.17
CA LEU A 89 -2.05 17.03 -7.17
C LEU A 89 -3.06 18.00 -6.57
N GLY A 90 -2.70 19.28 -6.58
CA GLY A 90 -3.53 20.37 -6.08
C GLY A 90 -4.07 21.23 -7.22
N GLY A 91 -5.10 22.02 -6.93
CA GLY A 91 -5.60 23.07 -7.82
C GLY A 91 -6.42 22.59 -9.02
N TYR A 92 -6.96 21.37 -8.97
CA TYR A 92 -8.01 20.98 -9.92
C TYR A 92 -9.32 21.71 -9.58
N SER A 93 -10.22 21.85 -10.56
CA SER A 93 -11.43 22.69 -10.43
C SER A 93 -12.75 21.93 -10.56
N ASN A 94 -12.71 20.61 -10.62
CA ASN A 94 -13.87 19.74 -10.79
C ASN A 94 -14.49 19.48 -9.42
N ASN A 95 -15.17 20.48 -8.88
CA ASN A 95 -15.64 20.49 -7.50
C ASN A 95 -16.69 19.40 -7.24
N LEU A 96 -16.45 18.57 -6.24
CA LEU A 96 -17.39 17.60 -5.69
C LEU A 96 -18.56 18.28 -4.96
N GLY A 97 -19.76 17.99 -5.41
CA GLY A 97 -21.01 18.38 -4.78
C GLY A 97 -21.42 17.44 -3.64
N ARG A 98 -22.56 17.75 -3.01
CA ARG A 98 -23.21 16.88 -2.02
C ARG A 98 -23.81 15.60 -2.63
N ALA A 99 -24.10 15.62 -3.93
CA ALA A 99 -24.49 14.47 -4.71
C ALA A 99 -23.81 14.60 -6.06
N ASP A 100 -22.93 13.65 -6.38
CA ASP A 100 -21.98 13.76 -7.49
C ASP A 100 -21.46 12.37 -7.88
N GLN A 101 -20.55 12.34 -8.85
CA GLN A 101 -19.76 11.18 -9.23
C GLN A 101 -18.26 11.45 -9.15
N ILE A 102 -17.50 10.39 -8.87
CA ILE A 102 -16.06 10.35 -9.05
C ILE A 102 -15.81 9.31 -10.14
N ASN A 103 -15.15 9.70 -11.23
CA ASN A 103 -14.85 8.83 -12.36
C ASN A 103 -13.34 8.81 -12.62
N LEU A 104 -12.75 7.62 -12.60
CA LEU A 104 -11.34 7.41 -12.93
C LEU A 104 -11.23 6.72 -14.30
N PHE A 105 -10.48 7.28 -15.22
CA PHE A 105 -10.25 6.73 -16.55
C PHE A 105 -8.77 6.43 -16.79
N ASP A 106 -8.49 5.33 -17.51
CA ASP A 106 -7.14 5.00 -17.93
C ASP A 106 -6.73 5.75 -19.21
N ALA A 107 -5.48 5.55 -19.63
CA ALA A 107 -4.93 6.19 -20.84
C ALA A 107 -5.59 5.79 -22.17
N ALA A 108 -6.52 4.83 -22.15
CA ALA A 108 -7.34 4.43 -23.28
C ALA A 108 -8.80 4.91 -23.13
N ASP A 109 -9.03 5.90 -22.28
CA ASP A 109 -10.33 6.47 -21.92
C ASP A 109 -11.32 5.43 -21.36
N GLN A 110 -10.83 4.30 -20.83
CA GLN A 110 -11.69 3.28 -20.24
C GLN A 110 -11.93 3.58 -18.76
N LEU A 111 -13.19 3.48 -18.32
CA LEU A 111 -13.56 3.64 -16.92
C LEU A 111 -12.91 2.54 -16.08
N VAL A 112 -12.13 2.96 -15.09
CA VAL A 112 -11.36 2.13 -14.18
C VAL A 112 -12.09 1.88 -12.86
N ASP A 113 -12.64 2.95 -12.30
CA ASP A 113 -13.41 2.94 -11.07
C ASP A 113 -14.40 4.11 -11.07
N ARG A 114 -15.49 3.95 -10.32
CA ARG A 114 -16.54 4.94 -10.17
C ARG A 114 -17.15 4.88 -8.77
N LEU A 115 -17.44 6.07 -8.24
CA LEU A 115 -18.35 6.22 -7.12
C LEU A 115 -19.41 7.28 -7.41
N THR A 116 -20.66 6.88 -7.47
CA THR A 116 -21.84 7.75 -7.45
C THR A 116 -22.33 7.85 -6.01
N TYR A 117 -22.48 9.07 -5.50
CA TYR A 117 -22.86 9.28 -4.10
C TYR A 117 -23.90 10.39 -3.94
N GLY A 118 -24.44 10.48 -2.72
CA GLY A 118 -25.32 11.59 -2.32
C GLY A 118 -26.41 11.14 -1.36
N ASP A 119 -26.34 11.59 -0.11
CA ASP A 119 -27.24 11.16 0.97
C ASP A 119 -28.73 11.48 0.72
N GLN A 120 -29.01 12.44 -0.17
CA GLN A 120 -30.36 12.81 -0.60
C GLN A 120 -30.92 11.84 -1.65
N THR A 121 -30.06 11.31 -2.52
CA THR A 121 -30.41 10.38 -3.59
C THR A 121 -30.38 8.94 -3.10
N PHE A 122 -29.47 8.63 -2.19
CA PHE A 122 -29.30 7.31 -1.56
C PHE A 122 -29.50 7.43 -0.04
N PRO A 123 -30.75 7.44 0.45
CA PRO A 123 -31.04 7.63 1.87
C PRO A 123 -30.35 6.60 2.76
N GLY A 124 -29.73 7.08 3.84
CA GLY A 124 -29.01 6.24 4.81
C GLY A 124 -27.51 6.09 4.53
N THR A 125 -27.03 6.63 3.43
CA THR A 125 -25.59 6.69 3.11
C THR A 125 -24.93 7.90 3.77
N ILE A 126 -23.60 7.88 3.81
CA ILE A 126 -22.80 8.89 4.50
C ILE A 126 -22.86 10.25 3.79
N ARG A 127 -22.62 11.32 4.55
CA ARG A 127 -22.38 12.66 4.02
C ARG A 127 -20.96 13.08 4.40
N THR A 128 -20.07 13.17 3.42
CA THR A 128 -18.65 13.48 3.64
C THR A 128 -18.34 14.98 3.61
N GLN A 129 -19.29 15.79 4.10
CA GLN A 129 -19.04 17.20 4.37
C GLN A 129 -18.22 17.31 5.66
N ASP A 130 -17.07 17.99 5.60
CA ASP A 130 -16.20 18.23 6.75
C ASP A 130 -15.61 16.96 7.43
N ALA A 131 -15.82 15.79 6.86
CA ALA A 131 -15.25 14.50 7.26
C ALA A 131 -15.22 13.59 6.03
N SER A 132 -14.14 12.87 5.78
CA SER A 132 -14.07 12.00 4.60
C SER A 132 -14.92 10.75 4.78
N GLY A 133 -15.07 9.99 3.71
CA GLY A 133 -15.55 8.61 3.77
C GLY A 133 -14.54 7.67 3.16
N TRP A 134 -14.38 6.49 3.75
CA TRP A 134 -13.50 5.43 3.26
C TRP A 134 -14.27 4.13 2.97
N VAL A 135 -13.77 3.37 1.99
CA VAL A 135 -14.47 2.20 1.45
C VAL A 135 -14.18 0.93 2.25
N SER A 136 -15.21 0.11 2.49
CA SER A 136 -15.02 -1.23 3.07
C SER A 136 -14.42 -2.21 2.06
N ALA A 137 -13.91 -3.35 2.53
CA ALA A 137 -13.44 -4.43 1.67
C ALA A 137 -14.49 -4.91 0.66
N ALA A 138 -15.78 -4.88 1.04
CA ALA A 138 -16.89 -5.34 0.21
C ALA A 138 -17.29 -4.34 -0.87
N GLY A 139 -17.01 -3.04 -0.66
CA GLY A 139 -17.33 -1.97 -1.60
C GLY A 139 -16.22 -1.62 -2.58
N LEU A 140 -15.00 -2.12 -2.37
CA LEU A 140 -13.84 -1.73 -3.16
C LEU A 140 -14.03 -2.02 -4.66
N GLY A 141 -14.02 -0.96 -5.48
CA GLY A 141 -14.25 -1.05 -6.93
C GLY A 141 -15.71 -1.26 -7.34
N LEU A 142 -16.66 -1.09 -6.41
CA LEU A 142 -18.10 -1.08 -6.69
C LEU A 142 -18.63 0.35 -6.62
N ASP A 143 -19.55 0.66 -7.54
CA ASP A 143 -20.37 1.88 -7.49
C ASP A 143 -21.51 1.72 -6.47
N ASP A 144 -21.15 1.57 -5.19
CA ASP A 144 -22.09 1.39 -4.07
C ASP A 144 -21.64 2.21 -2.83
N VAL A 145 -22.14 3.44 -2.72
CA VAL A 145 -21.87 4.33 -1.58
C VAL A 145 -22.35 3.76 -0.23
N ALA A 146 -23.23 2.75 -0.20
CA ALA A 146 -23.65 2.12 1.05
C ALA A 146 -22.54 1.28 1.71
N GLN A 147 -21.46 0.96 0.98
CA GLN A 147 -20.29 0.26 1.50
C GLN A 147 -19.22 1.20 2.07
N TRP A 148 -19.49 2.51 2.13
CA TRP A 148 -18.56 3.53 2.60
C TRP A 148 -18.89 3.95 4.03
N THR A 149 -17.85 4.19 4.82
CA THR A 149 -17.94 4.58 6.23
C THR A 149 -17.44 6.01 6.40
N LEU A 150 -18.16 6.82 7.16
CA LEU A 150 -17.75 8.19 7.48
C LEU A 150 -16.58 8.15 8.46
N SER A 151 -15.53 8.90 8.17
CA SER A 151 -14.31 8.93 8.96
C SER A 151 -14.53 9.51 10.35
N THR A 152 -13.91 8.89 11.34
CA THR A 152 -13.81 9.43 12.70
C THR A 152 -12.39 9.25 13.19
N VAL A 153 -11.88 10.19 13.99
CA VAL A 153 -10.48 10.13 14.46
C VAL A 153 -10.23 8.82 15.22
N GLY A 154 -9.24 8.05 14.77
CA GLY A 154 -8.88 6.74 15.34
C GLY A 154 -9.81 5.60 14.95
N ASP A 155 -10.56 5.73 13.86
CA ASP A 155 -11.31 4.61 13.27
C ASP A 155 -10.40 3.51 12.70
N ALA A 156 -11.02 2.49 12.11
CA ALA A 156 -10.30 1.34 11.58
C ALA A 156 -9.41 1.67 10.36
N GLU A 157 -9.68 2.76 9.64
CA GLU A 157 -8.79 3.27 8.59
C GLU A 157 -7.58 4.02 9.18
N GLY A 158 -7.68 4.40 10.45
CA GLY A 158 -6.68 5.17 11.16
C GLY A 158 -6.80 6.67 10.87
N SER A 159 -8.01 7.18 10.63
CA SER A 159 -8.23 8.60 10.34
C SER A 159 -7.69 9.51 11.44
N LEU A 160 -7.14 10.66 11.03
CA LEU A 160 -6.63 11.72 11.89
C LEU A 160 -7.43 13.01 11.65
N ALA A 161 -7.34 13.95 12.58
CA ALA A 161 -7.89 15.29 12.38
C ALA A 161 -6.90 16.15 11.59
N GLY A 162 -7.37 16.79 10.52
CA GLY A 162 -6.64 17.88 9.87
C GLY A 162 -6.58 19.14 10.75
N SER A 163 -5.96 20.20 10.23
CA SER A 163 -5.73 21.46 10.95
C SER A 163 -7.01 22.21 11.33
N ASN A 164 -8.09 22.05 10.56
CA ASN A 164 -9.44 22.55 10.84
C ASN A 164 -10.32 21.51 11.53
N GLY A 165 -9.77 20.34 11.85
CA GLY A 165 -10.46 19.27 12.58
C GLY A 165 -11.26 18.33 11.69
N ASN A 166 -11.12 18.38 10.36
CA ASN A 166 -11.83 17.49 9.46
C ASN A 166 -11.21 16.08 9.50
N PRO A 167 -11.92 15.03 9.96
CA PRO A 167 -11.37 13.68 10.03
C PRO A 167 -11.12 13.08 8.65
N ALA A 168 -9.92 12.55 8.41
CA ALA A 168 -9.52 11.84 7.20
C ALA A 168 -8.22 11.04 7.36
N SER A 169 -7.89 10.18 6.39
CA SER A 169 -6.69 9.33 6.35
C SER A 169 -5.82 9.51 5.09
N PRO A 170 -5.68 10.71 4.49
CA PRO A 170 -5.08 10.86 3.17
C PRO A 170 -3.62 10.40 3.12
N GLY A 171 -3.24 9.79 2.00
CA GLY A 171 -1.91 9.23 1.74
C GLY A 171 -1.73 7.78 2.17
N ARG A 172 -2.79 7.10 2.63
CA ARG A 172 -2.77 5.67 2.95
C ARG A 172 -4.18 5.08 2.90
N SER A 173 -4.28 3.79 2.61
CA SER A 173 -5.53 3.06 2.82
C SER A 173 -5.32 1.66 3.38
N THR A 174 -6.22 1.19 4.22
CA THR A 174 -6.28 -0.22 4.67
C THR A 174 -6.73 -1.16 3.55
N ARG A 175 -7.11 -0.63 2.39
CA ARG A 175 -7.40 -1.39 1.18
C ARG A 175 -6.13 -1.74 0.40
N ALA A 176 -5.00 -1.10 0.71
CA ALA A 176 -3.70 -1.51 0.19
C ALA A 176 -3.40 -2.96 0.63
N THR A 177 -3.04 -3.81 -0.33
CA THR A 177 -2.71 -5.22 -0.08
C THR A 177 -1.22 -5.46 0.13
N VAL A 178 -0.40 -4.43 -0.15
CA VAL A 178 1.05 -4.46 -0.04
C VAL A 178 1.49 -3.33 0.91
N PRO A 179 2.37 -3.60 1.90
CA PRO A 179 2.89 -2.55 2.77
C PRO A 179 3.73 -1.53 1.98
N TYR A 180 3.38 -0.26 2.11
CA TYR A 180 4.12 0.85 1.52
C TYR A 180 4.12 2.04 2.48
N ASP A 181 5.31 2.56 2.79
CA ASP A 181 5.48 3.76 3.61
C ASP A 181 5.96 4.93 2.73
N PRO A 182 5.08 5.89 2.38
CA PRO A 182 5.49 7.07 1.62
C PRO A 182 6.48 7.94 2.40
N CYS A 183 6.55 7.81 3.73
CA CYS A 183 7.40 8.61 4.60
C CYS A 183 8.75 7.96 4.89
N ALA A 184 8.95 6.70 4.48
CA ALA A 184 10.26 6.09 4.47
C ALA A 184 11.19 6.84 3.51
N ASN A 185 12.44 7.09 3.90
CA ASN A 185 13.44 7.64 2.99
C ASN A 185 14.22 6.49 2.36
N GLY A 186 13.91 6.18 1.09
CA GLY A 186 14.58 5.12 0.34
C GLY A 186 13.95 3.75 0.53
N GLY A 187 14.65 2.71 0.09
CA GLY A 187 14.23 1.33 0.28
C GLY A 187 14.42 0.88 1.73
N VAL A 188 13.44 0.16 2.27
CA VAL A 188 13.39 -0.30 3.66
C VAL A 188 12.97 -1.76 3.69
N LEU A 189 13.91 -2.67 3.88
CA LEU A 189 13.61 -4.10 4.00
C LEU A 189 13.19 -4.44 5.43
N ARG A 190 12.08 -5.15 5.58
CA ARG A 190 11.53 -5.60 6.87
C ARG A 190 11.16 -7.06 6.84
N ILE A 191 11.20 -7.71 8.00
CA ILE A 191 10.63 -9.05 8.19
C ILE A 191 9.11 -8.89 8.16
N THR A 192 8.44 -9.55 7.23
CA THR A 192 6.98 -9.42 7.04
C THR A 192 6.24 -10.70 7.36
N GLU A 193 6.85 -11.85 7.11
CA GLU A 193 6.27 -13.15 7.40
C GLU A 193 7.36 -14.16 7.73
N TYR A 194 7.05 -15.14 8.57
CA TYR A 194 7.90 -16.29 8.80
C TYR A 194 7.05 -17.49 9.18
N MET A 195 7.52 -18.68 8.85
CA MET A 195 6.91 -19.95 9.24
C MET A 195 8.02 -20.93 9.55
N TYR A 196 8.01 -21.53 10.75
CA TYR A 196 8.93 -22.61 11.11
C TYR A 196 8.23 -23.98 11.05
N SER A 197 8.99 -25.04 10.76
CA SER A 197 8.47 -26.42 10.74
C SER A 197 7.24 -26.66 9.83
N GLY A 198 7.15 -25.90 8.73
CA GLY A 198 6.13 -26.08 7.69
C GLY A 198 6.32 -27.38 6.92
N THR A 199 5.25 -28.12 6.62
CA THR A 199 5.33 -29.35 5.81
C THR A 199 5.78 -29.09 4.37
N ASP A 200 5.46 -27.91 3.86
CA ASP A 200 5.80 -27.42 2.52
C ASP A 200 7.02 -26.48 2.55
N GLY A 201 7.86 -26.64 3.57
CA GLY A 201 9.05 -25.86 3.83
C GLY A 201 8.83 -24.76 4.86
N GLU A 202 9.84 -24.56 5.69
CA GLU A 202 10.02 -23.34 6.47
C GLU A 202 10.42 -22.16 5.57
N PHE A 203 10.03 -20.94 5.95
CA PHE A 203 10.47 -19.74 5.24
C PHE A 203 10.54 -18.48 6.11
N ILE A 204 11.28 -17.50 5.57
CA ILE A 204 11.26 -16.09 6.00
C ILE A 204 10.93 -15.26 4.77
N GLU A 205 9.95 -14.38 4.89
CA GLU A 205 9.66 -13.34 3.92
C GLU A 205 10.21 -11.99 4.41
N PHE A 206 10.87 -11.29 3.49
CA PHE A 206 11.18 -9.88 3.66
C PHE A 206 10.53 -9.05 2.56
N SER A 207 9.92 -7.92 2.92
CA SER A 207 9.37 -6.96 1.94
C SER A 207 10.07 -5.61 2.02
N ASN A 208 10.29 -4.98 0.86
CA ASN A 208 10.70 -3.58 0.84
C ASN A 208 9.48 -2.68 1.07
N THR A 209 9.29 -2.23 2.30
CA THR A 209 8.18 -1.36 2.71
C THR A 209 8.45 0.12 2.43
N GLY A 210 9.63 0.45 1.90
CA GLY A 210 10.02 1.83 1.59
C GLY A 210 9.52 2.32 0.23
N ASN A 211 9.80 3.58 -0.09
CA ASN A 211 9.33 4.23 -1.32
C ASN A 211 10.34 4.24 -2.47
N ALA A 212 11.48 3.56 -2.33
CA ALA A 212 12.48 3.46 -3.39
C ALA A 212 13.03 2.03 -3.57
N PRO A 213 13.56 1.68 -4.75
CA PRO A 213 14.24 0.41 -4.96
C PRO A 213 15.43 0.25 -4.00
N LEU A 214 15.58 -0.94 -3.42
CA LEU A 214 16.64 -1.27 -2.48
C LEU A 214 17.65 -2.23 -3.10
N ASN A 215 18.92 -1.84 -3.16
CA ASN A 215 19.99 -2.78 -3.51
C ASN A 215 20.46 -3.53 -2.25
N VAL A 216 20.31 -4.85 -2.26
CA VAL A 216 20.67 -5.75 -1.15
C VAL A 216 21.94 -6.57 -1.42
N VAL A 217 22.74 -6.21 -2.42
CA VAL A 217 24.06 -6.83 -2.63
C VAL A 217 24.93 -6.59 -1.40
N GLY A 218 25.47 -7.69 -0.84
CA GLY A 218 26.27 -7.74 0.38
C GLY A 218 25.46 -7.83 1.68
N TRP A 219 24.13 -7.80 1.62
CA TRP A 219 23.28 -7.98 2.81
C TRP A 219 23.25 -9.45 3.23
N SER A 220 22.94 -9.70 4.50
CA SER A 220 22.90 -11.05 5.04
C SER A 220 21.81 -11.27 6.08
N TYR A 221 21.33 -12.50 6.17
CA TYR A 221 20.49 -13.00 7.26
C TYR A 221 21.31 -13.91 8.18
N SER A 222 20.97 -13.94 9.48
CA SER A 222 21.40 -14.99 10.41
C SER A 222 20.31 -15.29 11.45
N ASP A 223 20.29 -16.52 11.93
CA ASP A 223 19.39 -16.99 12.97
C ASP A 223 19.85 -16.53 14.37
N SER A 224 19.56 -17.28 15.42
CA SER A 224 20.10 -17.10 16.78
C SER A 224 21.64 -16.97 16.86
N ALA A 225 22.39 -17.39 15.84
CA ALA A 225 23.84 -17.22 15.78
C ALA A 225 24.28 -15.76 15.62
N ARG A 226 23.42 -14.89 15.05
CA ARG A 226 23.68 -13.45 14.84
C ARG A 226 25.00 -13.16 14.11
N LEU A 227 25.31 -13.96 13.10
CA LEU A 227 26.55 -13.86 12.34
C LEU A 227 26.34 -13.02 11.08
N VAL A 228 26.99 -11.87 11.01
CA VAL A 228 27.02 -11.06 9.77
C VAL A 228 27.68 -11.87 8.66
N GLY A 229 27.05 -11.93 7.50
CA GLY A 229 27.52 -12.66 6.33
C GLY A 229 27.22 -14.17 6.33
N ASP A 230 26.36 -14.65 7.23
CA ASP A 230 25.99 -16.07 7.34
C ASP A 230 25.23 -16.57 6.10
N VAL A 231 24.03 -16.05 5.85
CA VAL A 231 23.28 -16.30 4.61
C VAL A 231 23.32 -15.05 3.73
N ASP A 232 23.98 -15.14 2.58
CA ASP A 232 24.11 -14.03 1.62
C ASP A 232 22.80 -13.79 0.84
N LEU A 233 22.31 -12.54 0.85
CA LEU A 233 21.09 -12.11 0.18
C LEU A 233 21.36 -11.45 -1.19
N SER A 234 22.63 -11.39 -1.61
CA SER A 234 23.04 -10.69 -2.85
C SER A 234 22.34 -11.21 -4.11
N ALA A 235 21.88 -12.46 -4.12
CA ALA A 235 21.15 -13.03 -5.26
C ALA A 235 19.80 -12.34 -5.54
N TYR A 236 19.22 -11.62 -4.56
CA TYR A 236 18.02 -10.80 -4.80
C TYR A 236 18.31 -9.51 -5.56
N ALA A 237 19.56 -9.03 -5.54
CA ALA A 237 20.02 -7.80 -6.18
C ALA A 237 19.22 -6.55 -5.77
N ILE A 238 18.20 -6.17 -6.55
CA ILE A 238 17.35 -5.00 -6.28
C ILE A 238 15.96 -5.48 -5.91
N ILE A 239 15.41 -4.98 -4.80
CA ILE A 239 14.04 -5.23 -4.35
C ILE A 239 13.23 -3.93 -4.55
N GLN A 240 12.20 -3.96 -5.40
CA GLN A 240 11.34 -2.79 -5.67
C GLN A 240 10.45 -2.45 -4.47
N PRO A 241 9.95 -1.21 -4.35
CA PRO A 241 8.91 -0.88 -3.37
C PRO A 241 7.74 -1.87 -3.42
N GLY A 242 7.32 -2.38 -2.26
CA GLY A 242 6.27 -3.39 -2.14
C GLY A 242 6.66 -4.81 -2.58
N GLU A 243 7.85 -5.04 -3.14
CA GLU A 243 8.29 -6.38 -3.52
C GLU A 243 8.73 -7.20 -2.29
N SER A 244 8.27 -8.46 -2.24
CA SER A 244 8.70 -9.46 -1.25
C SER A 244 9.72 -10.44 -1.84
N VAL A 245 10.63 -10.92 -0.98
CA VAL A 245 11.61 -11.97 -1.28
C VAL A 245 11.61 -13.04 -0.18
N ILE A 246 11.91 -14.29 -0.53
CA ILE A 246 11.72 -15.45 0.36
C ILE A 246 12.99 -16.28 0.52
N LEU A 247 13.43 -16.48 1.76
CA LEU A 247 14.42 -17.49 2.14
C LEU A 247 13.73 -18.78 2.58
N THR A 248 14.25 -19.94 2.19
CA THR A 248 13.71 -21.24 2.61
C THR A 248 14.78 -22.35 2.63
N GLU A 249 14.59 -23.35 3.48
CA GLU A 249 15.38 -24.59 3.48
C GLU A 249 15.07 -25.47 2.26
N SER A 250 13.83 -25.41 1.76
CA SER A 250 13.41 -26.17 0.58
C SER A 250 14.13 -25.68 -0.66
N SER A 251 14.29 -26.52 -1.67
CA SER A 251 14.80 -26.01 -2.95
C SER A 251 13.84 -24.93 -3.47
N ALA A 252 14.37 -23.88 -4.10
CA ALA A 252 13.54 -22.77 -4.58
C ALA A 252 12.47 -23.25 -5.57
N SER A 253 12.74 -24.30 -6.36
CA SER A 253 11.75 -24.90 -7.27
C SER A 253 10.64 -25.66 -6.53
N ASP A 254 11.00 -26.44 -5.51
CA ASP A 254 10.02 -27.22 -4.75
C ASP A 254 9.12 -26.29 -3.93
N PHE A 255 9.69 -25.25 -3.32
CA PHE A 255 8.92 -24.24 -2.58
C PHE A 255 7.93 -23.51 -3.50
N ARG A 256 8.37 -23.03 -4.67
CA ARG A 256 7.45 -22.40 -5.64
C ARG A 256 6.35 -23.35 -6.08
N GLN A 257 6.66 -24.63 -6.31
CA GLN A 257 5.66 -25.62 -6.68
C GLN A 257 4.63 -25.85 -5.57
N ALA A 258 5.08 -26.00 -4.32
CA ALA A 258 4.20 -26.25 -3.19
C ALA A 258 3.23 -25.08 -2.91
N TRP A 259 3.74 -23.85 -3.03
CA TRP A 259 2.99 -22.62 -2.76
C TRP A 259 2.31 -22.00 -3.99
N GLY A 260 2.48 -22.61 -5.18
CA GLY A 260 1.90 -22.10 -6.43
C GLY A 260 2.47 -20.74 -6.86
N LEU A 261 3.70 -20.42 -6.48
CA LEU A 261 4.37 -19.16 -6.78
C LEU A 261 4.87 -19.14 -8.24
N CYS A 262 4.87 -17.95 -8.85
CA CYS A 262 5.42 -17.78 -10.20
C CYS A 262 6.96 -17.73 -10.16
N GLU A 263 7.60 -17.95 -11.31
CA GLU A 263 9.07 -17.82 -11.46
C GLU A 263 9.58 -16.41 -11.14
N GLY A 264 8.72 -15.39 -11.22
CA GLY A 264 9.04 -14.01 -10.85
C GLY A 264 9.25 -13.81 -9.35
N THR A 265 8.69 -14.68 -8.49
CA THR A 265 8.92 -14.62 -7.04
C THR A 265 10.38 -14.96 -6.75
N LYS A 266 11.09 -14.02 -6.13
CA LYS A 266 12.50 -14.17 -5.75
C LYS A 266 12.60 -15.06 -4.53
N VAL A 267 13.14 -16.26 -4.73
CA VAL A 267 13.34 -17.27 -3.68
C VAL A 267 14.79 -17.72 -3.67
N ILE A 268 15.45 -17.60 -2.52
CA ILE A 268 16.71 -18.31 -2.23
C ILE A 268 16.34 -19.55 -1.41
N GLY A 269 16.58 -20.73 -1.99
CA GLY A 269 16.24 -22.02 -1.39
C GLY A 269 17.45 -22.93 -1.19
N GLY A 270 17.26 -24.05 -0.49
CA GLY A 270 18.30 -25.04 -0.21
C GLY A 270 19.21 -24.64 0.94
N LEU A 271 18.73 -23.80 1.85
CA LEU A 271 19.48 -23.34 3.01
C LEU A 271 19.63 -24.46 4.04
N SER A 272 20.75 -24.42 4.78
CA SER A 272 20.99 -25.31 5.92
C SER A 272 20.67 -24.68 7.28
N SER A 273 20.52 -23.35 7.32
CA SER A 273 20.06 -22.61 8.50
C SER A 273 18.56 -22.77 8.61
N ASN A 274 18.07 -23.01 9.83
CA ASN A 274 16.67 -23.36 10.09
C ASN A 274 16.16 -22.63 11.33
N LEU A 275 14.88 -22.31 11.33
CA LEU A 275 14.10 -21.67 12.35
C LEU A 275 13.59 -22.70 13.34
N GLY A 276 13.88 -22.46 14.61
CA GLY A 276 13.34 -23.22 15.72
C GLY A 276 11.97 -22.71 16.18
N ARG A 277 11.36 -23.47 17.09
CA ARG A 277 10.18 -23.02 17.85
C ARG A 277 10.48 -21.82 18.78
N SER A 278 11.74 -21.61 19.12
CA SER A 278 12.25 -20.40 19.76
C SER A 278 13.52 -19.99 19.02
N ASP A 279 13.48 -18.87 18.32
CA ASP A 279 14.59 -18.44 17.47
C ASP A 279 14.61 -16.93 17.28
N GLU A 280 15.58 -16.48 16.49
CA GLU A 280 15.71 -15.12 16.04
C GLU A 280 15.90 -15.03 14.53
N ILE A 281 15.41 -13.94 13.97
CA ILE A 281 15.66 -13.55 12.59
C ILE A 281 16.39 -12.21 12.64
N ASN A 282 17.62 -12.17 12.14
CA ASN A 282 18.47 -10.99 12.15
C ASN A 282 18.84 -10.61 10.71
N LEU A 283 18.43 -9.42 10.29
CA LEU A 283 18.73 -8.87 8.97
C LEU A 283 19.83 -7.82 9.07
N TYR A 284 20.90 -7.98 8.29
CA TYR A 284 22.04 -7.07 8.27
C TYR A 284 22.24 -6.43 6.89
N ASP A 285 22.59 -5.15 6.86
CA ASP A 285 23.01 -4.46 5.65
C ASP A 285 24.43 -4.87 5.20
N ALA A 286 24.85 -4.35 4.05
CA ALA A 286 26.18 -4.59 3.48
C ALA A 286 27.35 -4.02 4.33
N GLN A 287 27.08 -3.20 5.34
CA GLN A 287 28.06 -2.71 6.31
C GLN A 287 28.05 -3.53 7.61
N GLY A 288 27.12 -4.49 7.74
CA GLY A 288 26.94 -5.32 8.92
C GLY A 288 26.09 -4.68 10.02
N ASN A 289 25.37 -3.59 9.73
CA ASN A 289 24.43 -3.01 10.69
C ASN A 289 23.13 -3.83 10.70
N ALA A 290 22.55 -4.05 11.88
CA ALA A 290 21.23 -4.66 11.99
C ALA A 290 20.16 -3.69 11.47
N ILE A 291 19.38 -4.15 10.49
CA ILE A 291 18.30 -3.39 9.85
C ILE A 291 16.95 -3.75 10.43
N ASP A 292 16.76 -5.03 10.74
CA ASP A 292 15.55 -5.55 11.40
C ASP A 292 15.90 -6.79 12.22
N GLN A 293 15.14 -7.02 13.28
CA GLN A 293 15.32 -8.15 14.17
C GLN A 293 13.97 -8.61 14.72
N LEU A 294 13.73 -9.92 14.65
CA LEU A 294 12.61 -10.57 15.33
C LEU A 294 13.15 -11.66 16.25
N THR A 295 12.86 -11.57 17.55
CA THR A 295 13.01 -12.69 18.49
C THR A 295 11.62 -13.25 18.79
N TYR A 296 11.43 -14.55 18.61
CA TYR A 296 10.17 -15.22 18.91
C TYR A 296 10.36 -16.53 19.66
N GLY A 297 9.28 -17.03 20.24
CA GLY A 297 9.24 -18.35 20.86
C GLY A 297 8.40 -18.37 22.12
N ASP A 298 7.39 -19.24 22.14
CA ASP A 298 6.45 -19.35 23.25
C ASP A 298 7.07 -19.95 24.53
N GLN A 299 8.27 -20.53 24.42
CA GLN A 299 9.05 -21.03 25.55
C GLN A 299 9.73 -19.88 26.31
N SER A 300 10.17 -18.85 25.58
CA SER A 300 10.86 -17.67 26.10
C SER A 300 9.88 -16.53 26.39
N PHE A 301 8.78 -16.46 25.65
CA PHE A 301 7.73 -15.44 25.77
C PHE A 301 6.35 -16.12 25.90
N PRO A 302 5.95 -16.57 27.10
CA PRO A 302 4.68 -17.26 27.29
C PRO A 302 3.49 -16.42 26.83
N GLY A 303 2.70 -16.96 25.89
CA GLY A 303 1.51 -16.30 25.34
C GLY A 303 1.70 -15.64 23.97
N THR A 304 2.89 -15.68 23.38
CA THR A 304 3.11 -15.28 21.98
C THR A 304 2.67 -16.37 21.00
N ILE A 305 2.57 -15.98 19.73
CA ILE A 305 2.13 -16.82 18.61
C ILE A 305 3.05 -18.06 18.51
N ARG A 306 2.44 -19.23 18.26
CA ARG A 306 3.10 -20.52 18.02
C ARG A 306 3.10 -20.84 16.55
#